data_AF-A0A848XYE9-F1
#
_entry.id   AF-A0A848XYE9-F1
#
_cell.length_a   1.000
_cell.length_b   1.000
_cell.length_c   1.000
_cell.angle_alpha   90.00
_cell.angle_beta   90.00
_cell.angle_gamma   90.00
#
_symmetry.space_group_name_H-M   'P 1'
#
loop_
_entity.id
_entity.type
_entity.pdbx_description
1 polymer ?
#
loop_
_entity_poly.entity_id
_entity_poly.type
_entity_poly.pdbx_seq_one_letter_code
_entity_poly.pdbx_strand_id
1 'polypeptide(L)'
;MASSDSRSSSFILRIWEEEETDRGVLWRGEIVHIPSGQQQPVTSLREVVGFIAPYLRALGAIPRGTDRVIERLGRTRDAPTP
;
A
#
# COMPACT_ATOMS: atom_id res chain seq x y z
N MET A 1 -17.82 12.66 24.96
CA MET A 1 -17.84 11.22 24.63
C MET A 1 -17.71 11.09 23.12
N ALA A 2 -16.78 10.25 22.66
CA ALA A 2 -16.22 10.25 21.31
C ALA A 2 -17.26 9.96 20.20
N SER A 3 -17.19 10.74 19.10
CA SER A 3 -17.95 10.49 17.87
C SER A 3 -17.63 9.09 17.34
N SER A 4 -18.64 8.22 17.33
CA SER A 4 -18.56 6.89 16.73
C SER A 4 -19.01 6.92 15.27
N ASP A 5 -18.32 7.71 14.45
CA ASP A 5 -18.49 7.61 13.01
C ASP A 5 -17.17 7.87 12.30
N SER A 6 -16.39 6.82 12.09
CA SER A 6 -15.23 6.89 11.22
C SER A 6 -15.07 5.57 10.48
N ARG A 7 -15.93 5.34 9.48
CA ARG A 7 -15.63 4.46 8.34
C ARG A 7 -14.50 5.07 7.49
N SER A 8 -13.39 5.46 8.11
CA SER A 8 -12.24 6.08 7.47
C SER A 8 -10.97 5.34 7.87
N SER A 9 -10.12 5.11 6.89
CA SER A 9 -8.77 4.59 7.07
C SER A 9 -7.79 5.63 6.56
N SER A 10 -6.79 5.96 7.37
CA SER A 10 -5.75 6.92 7.02
C SER A 10 -4.42 6.20 6.79
N PHE A 11 -3.67 6.67 5.81
CA PHE A 11 -2.37 6.12 5.43
C PHE A 11 -1.34 7.24 5.36
N ILE A 12 -0.11 6.97 5.78
CA ILE A 12 1.05 7.83 5.50
C ILE A 12 1.98 7.06 4.58
N LEU A 13 2.36 7.68 3.46
CA LEU A 13 3.39 7.19 2.55
C LEU A 13 4.59 8.12 2.63
N ARG A 14 5.71 7.62 3.15
CA ARG A 14 7.01 8.31 3.09
C ARG A 14 7.74 7.82 1.85
N ILE A 15 8.30 8.72 1.05
CA ILE A 15 9.09 8.41 -0.16
C ILE A 15 10.45 9.10 -0.01
N TRP A 16 11.51 8.41 -0.43
CA TRP A 16 12.85 8.95 -0.54
C TRP A 16 13.55 8.37 -1.77
N GLU A 17 14.52 9.12 -2.28
CA GLU A 17 15.36 8.69 -3.39
C GLU A 17 16.34 7.60 -2.91
N GLU A 18 16.56 6.60 -3.74
CA GLU A 18 17.56 5.56 -3.50
C GLU A 18 18.78 5.77 -4.39
N GLU A 19 18.57 5.85 -5.70
CA GLU A 19 19.64 5.93 -6.69
C GLU A 19 19.17 6.64 -7.96
N GLU A 20 20.03 7.49 -8.53
CA GLU A 20 19.80 8.10 -9.83
C GLU A 20 20.32 7.14 -10.92
N THR A 21 19.46 6.84 -11.90
CA THR A 21 19.80 5.97 -13.03
C THR A 21 19.69 6.73 -14.34
N ASP A 22 20.27 6.20 -15.42
CA ASP A 22 20.12 6.74 -16.79
C ASP A 22 18.65 6.88 -17.26
N ARG A 23 17.70 6.26 -16.53
CA ARG A 23 16.26 6.27 -16.85
C ARG A 23 15.42 7.07 -15.85
N GLY A 24 16.05 7.76 -14.90
CA GLY A 24 15.42 8.53 -13.83
C GLY A 24 15.76 8.02 -12.43
N VAL A 25 15.11 8.61 -11.42
CA VAL A 25 15.39 8.32 -10.00
C VAL A 25 14.60 7.10 -9.53
N LEU A 26 15.30 6.09 -9.02
CA LEU A 26 14.70 5.01 -8.24
C LEU A 26 14.32 5.53 -6.86
N TRP A 27 13.13 5.17 -6.40
CA TRP A 27 12.63 5.58 -5.10
C TRP A 27 12.30 4.38 -4.22
N ARG A 28 12.48 4.58 -2.91
CA ARG A 28 11.97 3.71 -1.87
C ARG A 28 10.97 4.46 -1.03
N GLY A 29 10.10 3.71 -0.39
CA GLY A 29 9.12 4.27 0.51
C GLY A 29 8.71 3.31 1.61
N GLU A 30 7.90 3.84 2.50
CA GLU A 30 7.27 3.10 3.58
C GLU A 30 5.83 3.60 3.70
N ILE A 31 4.88 2.68 3.68
CA ILE A 31 3.47 2.97 3.92
C ILE A 31 3.05 2.47 5.30
N VAL A 32 2.31 3.30 6.03
CA VAL A 32 1.77 2.98 7.35
C VAL A 32 0.26 3.17 7.36
N HIS A 33 -0.50 2.16 7.78
CA HIS A 33 -1.93 2.29 8.09
C HIS A 33 -2.11 2.77 9.53
N ILE A 34 -2.49 4.04 9.68
CA ILE A 34 -2.48 4.76 10.96
C ILE A 34 -3.35 4.10 12.04
N PRO A 35 -4.59 3.69 11.77
CA PRO A 35 -5.41 3.02 12.78
C PRO A 35 -4.82 1.70 13.31
N SER A 36 -4.12 0.92 12.46
CA SER A 36 -3.60 -0.40 12.86
C SER A 36 -2.13 -0.39 13.29
N GLY A 37 -1.37 0.64 12.93
CA GLY A 37 0.09 0.66 13.05
C GLY A 37 0.83 -0.26 12.08
N GLN A 38 0.12 -1.02 11.22
CA GLN A 38 0.76 -1.86 10.21
C GLN A 38 1.56 -1.02 9.23
N GLN A 39 2.79 -1.45 8.95
CA GLN A 39 3.71 -0.77 8.05
C GLN A 39 4.33 -1.74 7.06
N GLN A 40 4.67 -1.25 5.87
CA GLN A 40 5.32 -2.04 4.83
C GLN A 40 6.28 -1.18 4.01
N PRO A 41 7.53 -1.64 3.78
CA PRO A 41 8.40 -1.01 2.80
C PRO A 41 7.84 -1.21 1.39
N VAL A 42 7.97 -0.18 0.55
CA VAL A 42 7.48 -0.18 -0.83
C VAL A 42 8.53 0.40 -1.77
N THR A 43 8.57 -0.13 -2.99
CA THR A 43 9.45 0.31 -4.08
C THR A 43 8.67 0.66 -5.35
N SER A 44 7.35 0.46 -5.32
CA SER A 44 6.47 0.74 -6.45
C SER A 44 5.09 1.18 -6.02
N LEU A 45 4.42 1.95 -6.86
CA LEU A 45 3.01 2.33 -6.65
C LEU A 45 2.09 1.10 -6.63
N ARG A 46 2.51 0.00 -7.26
CA ARG A 46 1.76 -1.27 -7.25
C ARG A 46 1.64 -1.83 -5.84
N GLU A 47 2.72 -1.77 -5.06
CA GLU A 47 2.75 -2.25 -3.69
C GLU A 47 1.92 -1.36 -2.76
N VAL A 48 1.99 -0.04 -2.94
CA VAL A 48 1.14 0.94 -2.23
C VAL A 48 -0.34 0.60 -2.43
N VAL A 49 -0.74 0.39 -3.69
CA VAL A 49 -2.09 0.00 -4.05
C VAL A 49 -2.48 -1.34 -3.42
N GLY A 50 -1.58 -2.32 -3.44
CA GLY A 50 -1.78 -3.62 -2.82
C GLY A 50 -1.99 -3.56 -1.31
N PHE A 51 -1.28 -2.66 -0.65
CA PHE A 51 -1.43 -2.40 0.77
C PHE A 51 -2.78 -1.77 1.12
N ILE A 52 -3.26 -0.81 0.31
CA ILE A 52 -4.52 -0.09 0.56
C ILE A 52 -5.77 -0.93 0.20
N ALA A 53 -5.67 -1.77 -0.82
CA ALA A 53 -6.78 -2.58 -1.34
C ALA A 53 -7.60 -3.38 -0.29
N PRO A 54 -7.00 -4.12 0.66
CA PRO A 54 -7.76 -4.85 1.68
C PRO A 54 -8.59 -3.91 2.57
N TYR A 55 -8.10 -2.72 2.89
CA TYR A 55 -8.82 -1.74 3.70
C TYR A 55 -10.00 -1.13 2.93
N LEU A 56 -9.84 -0.84 1.63
CA LEU A 56 -10.95 -0.40 0.78
C LEU A 56 -12.06 -1.45 0.70
N ARG A 57 -11.70 -2.72 0.54
CA ARG A 57 -12.66 -3.84 0.52
C ARG A 57 -13.39 -3.97 1.86
N ALA A 58 -12.69 -3.80 2.98
CA ALA A 58 -13.30 -3.83 4.31
C ALA A 58 -14.32 -2.69 4.52
N LEU A 59 -14.13 -1.55 3.85
CA LEU A 59 -15.07 -0.43 3.82
C LEU A 59 -16.24 -0.62 2.84
N GLY A 60 -16.27 -1.73 2.09
CA GLY A 60 -17.27 -1.96 1.03
C GLY A 60 -17.07 -1.08 -0.21
N ALA A 61 -15.93 -0.38 -0.31
CA ALA A 61 -15.59 0.41 -1.48
C ALA A 61 -15.06 -0.51 -2.59
N ILE A 62 -15.55 -0.32 -3.81
CA ILE A 62 -15.01 -0.97 -5.00
C ILE A 62 -13.80 -0.13 -5.43
N PRO A 63 -12.57 -0.68 -5.42
CA PRO A 63 -11.38 0.02 -5.89
C PRO A 63 -11.49 0.27 -7.40
N ARG A 64 -12.00 1.43 -7.83
CA ARG A 64 -12.09 1.77 -9.25
C ARG A 64 -10.68 2.07 -9.78
N GLY A 65 -10.28 1.41 -10.87
CA GLY A 65 -8.95 1.56 -11.49
C GLY A 65 -7.87 0.61 -10.96
N THR A 66 -8.24 -0.31 -10.07
CA THR A 66 -7.30 -1.20 -9.34
C THR A 66 -7.34 -2.66 -9.80
N ASP A 67 -8.30 -3.00 -10.68
CA ASP A 67 -8.59 -4.37 -11.09
C ASP A 67 -7.38 -5.08 -11.72
N ARG A 68 -6.56 -4.36 -12.50
CA ARG A 68 -5.33 -4.91 -13.11
C ARG A 68 -4.13 -5.03 -12.13
N VAL A 69 -4.19 -4.31 -11.01
CA VAL A 69 -3.11 -4.28 -10.01
C VAL A 69 -3.28 -5.39 -8.98
N ILE A 70 -4.49 -5.62 -8.51
CA ILE A 70 -4.76 -6.60 -7.45
C ILE A 70 -4.60 -8.05 -7.97
N GLU A 71 -4.91 -8.32 -9.24
CA GLU A 71 -4.78 -9.67 -9.84
C GLU A 71 -3.36 -10.26 -9.79
N ARG A 72 -2.28 -9.46 -9.81
CA ARG A 72 -0.90 -9.99 -9.69
C ARG A 72 -0.35 -10.00 -8.26
N LEU A 73 -0.99 -9.31 -7.31
CA LEU A 73 -0.54 -9.27 -5.91
C LEU A 73 -0.91 -10.55 -5.14
N GLY A 74 -1.87 -11.32 -5.63
CA GLY A 74 -2.18 -12.66 -5.10
C GLY A 74 -1.11 -13.73 -5.44
N ARG A 75 -0.08 -13.41 -6.24
CA ARG A 75 0.92 -14.38 -6.72
C ARG A 75 2.30 -14.26 -6.06
N THR A 76 2.55 -13.23 -5.25
CA THR A 76 3.86 -12.98 -4.58
C THR A 76 3.77 -13.10 -3.06
N ARG A 77 3.15 -14.19 -2.59
CA ARG A 77 3.25 -14.61 -1.19
C ARG A 77 3.70 -16.07 -1.09
N ASP A 78 4.60 -16.47 -1.98
CA ASP A 78 5.31 -17.75 -1.86
C ASP A 78 6.81 -17.57 -2.13
N ALA A 79 7.59 -18.13 -1.20
CA ALA A 79 9.05 -18.30 -1.11
C ALA A 79 9.90 -17.15 -0.49
N PRO A 80 11.00 -17.50 0.20
CA PRO A 80 11.08 -18.39 1.37
C PRO A 80 11.70 -17.66 2.58
N THR A 81 11.39 -18.11 3.80
CA THR A 81 12.15 -17.75 5.00
C THR A 81 13.34 -18.73 5.12
N PRO A 82 14.56 -18.29 5.50
CA PRO A 82 15.76 -19.13 5.54
C PRO A 82 15.64 -20.38 6.40
#